data_AF-A0A6F7W137-F1
#
_entry.id   AF-A0A6F7W137-F1
#
_cell.length_a   1.000
_cell.length_b   1.000
_cell.length_c   1.000
_cell.angle_alpha   90.00
_cell.angle_beta   90.00
_cell.angle_gamma   90.00
#
_symmetry.space_group_name_H-M   'P 1'
#
loop_
_entity.id
_entity.type
_entity.pdbx_description
1 polymer ?
#
loop_
_entity_poly.entity_id
_entity_poly.type
_entity_poly.pdbx_seq_one_letter_code
_entity_poly.pdbx_strand_id
1 'polypeptide(L)'
;MPALAREYAEATAEVTVTGDPRLTRPRVRGAALAPASVVLEAEADRVTGPDGTTTTTSAPVLVTVHPRAGKERTAWLGLLPSTRLRVPGRLVPPLRDGDRIAAVVRVNGGGAPRITGRPSRSEERRVGEECRSRVAPAH
;
A
#
# COMPACT_ATOMS: atom_id res chain seq x y z
N MET A 1 -8.23 9.70 5.01
CA MET A 1 -6.94 9.12 4.55
C MET A 1 -6.02 10.18 3.95
N PRO A 2 -6.40 10.95 2.91
CA PRO A 2 -5.50 11.96 2.31
C PRO A 2 -5.08 13.08 3.29
N ALA A 3 -5.97 13.46 4.22
CA ALA A 3 -5.65 14.43 5.27
C ALA A 3 -4.46 13.98 6.15
N LEU A 4 -4.51 12.76 6.70
CA LEU A 4 -3.41 12.16 7.47
C LEU A 4 -2.10 12.09 6.67
N ALA A 5 -2.19 11.83 5.37
CA ALA A 5 -1.03 11.82 4.49
C ALA A 5 -0.41 13.22 4.35
N ARG A 6 -1.22 14.26 4.16
CA ARG A 6 -0.78 15.67 4.09
C ARG A 6 -0.15 16.15 5.39
N GLU A 7 -0.65 15.64 6.52
CA GLU A 7 -0.12 15.93 7.86
C GLU A 7 1.13 15.12 8.21
N TYR A 8 1.58 14.22 7.33
CA TYR A 8 2.69 13.32 7.60
C TYR A 8 2.48 12.49 8.89
N ALA A 9 1.22 12.14 9.18
CA ALA A 9 0.83 11.53 10.45
C ALA A 9 1.32 10.08 10.57
N GLU A 10 1.64 9.66 11.79
CA GLU A 10 1.87 8.26 12.11
C GLU A 10 0.53 7.53 12.22
N ALA A 11 0.39 6.43 11.51
CA ALA A 11 -0.85 5.66 11.48
C ALA A 11 -0.55 4.17 11.34
N THR A 12 -1.51 3.35 11.77
CA THR A 12 -1.52 1.94 11.43
C THR A 12 -2.50 1.71 10.29
N ALA A 13 -1.99 1.26 9.14
CA ALA A 13 -2.80 0.91 7.99
C ALA A 13 -2.96 -0.62 7.91
N GLU A 14 -4.20 -1.09 7.88
CA GLU A 14 -4.52 -2.42 7.39
C GLU A 14 -4.66 -2.36 5.87
N VAL A 15 -3.84 -3.14 5.18
CA VAL A 15 -3.73 -3.12 3.74
C VAL A 15 -3.79 -4.53 3.17
N THR A 16 -4.33 -4.68 1.97
CA THR A 16 -4.32 -5.91 1.20
C THR A 16 -3.34 -5.75 0.05
N VAL A 17 -2.31 -6.60 -0.01
CA VAL A 17 -1.30 -6.57 -1.09
C VAL A 17 -1.98 -6.88 -2.41
N THR A 18 -1.81 -6.03 -3.42
CA THR A 18 -2.44 -6.21 -4.76
C THR A 18 -1.44 -6.50 -5.86
N GLY A 19 -0.15 -6.35 -5.60
CA GLY A 19 0.91 -6.68 -6.56
C GLY A 19 2.18 -7.16 -5.87
N ASP A 20 3.12 -7.66 -6.66
CA ASP A 20 4.34 -8.25 -6.14
C ASP A 20 5.26 -7.23 -5.45
N PRO A 21 5.77 -7.54 -4.25
CA PRO A 21 6.78 -6.72 -3.59
C PRO A 21 8.06 -6.69 -4.42
N ARG A 22 8.53 -5.47 -4.72
CA ARG A 22 9.71 -5.23 -5.54
C ARG A 22 10.79 -4.49 -4.78
N LEU A 23 12.04 -4.84 -5.02
CA LEU A 23 13.16 -4.09 -4.51
C LEU A 23 13.40 -2.85 -5.37
N THR A 24 13.47 -1.68 -4.73
CA THR A 24 13.96 -0.47 -5.38
C THR A 24 15.47 -0.58 -5.57
N ARG A 25 15.93 -0.16 -6.76
CA ARG A 25 17.37 -0.08 -7.02
C ARG A 25 17.99 0.93 -6.05
N PRO A 26 19.11 0.58 -5.39
CA PRO A 26 19.89 1.56 -4.62
C PRO A 26 20.16 2.77 -5.49
N ARG A 27 19.75 3.95 -5.03
CA ARG A 27 20.08 5.20 -5.73
C ARG A 27 21.37 5.75 -5.14
N VAL A 28 22.35 6.02 -5.98
CA VAL A 28 23.53 6.78 -5.56
C VAL A 28 23.14 8.25 -5.55
N ARG A 29 23.17 8.89 -4.37
CA ARG A 29 22.95 10.34 -4.25
C ARG A 29 24.21 10.96 -3.64
N GLY A 30 25.10 11.46 -4.50
CA GLY A 30 26.43 11.91 -4.08
C GLY A 30 27.28 10.75 -3.53
N ALA A 31 28.01 10.98 -2.43
CA ALA A 31 28.85 9.95 -1.79
C ALA A 31 28.07 8.93 -0.94
N ALA A 32 26.75 9.07 -0.79
CA ALA A 32 25.93 8.18 0.01
C ALA A 32 25.11 7.21 -0.89
N LEU A 33 25.27 5.91 -0.64
CA LEU A 33 24.43 4.87 -1.22
C LEU A 33 23.08 4.88 -0.46
N ALA A 34 21.99 5.25 -1.14
CA ALA A 34 20.67 5.12 -0.53
C ALA A 34 20.35 3.63 -0.31
N PRO A 35 19.90 3.23 0.89
CA PRO A 35 19.65 1.83 1.20
C PRO A 35 18.53 1.27 0.32
N ALA A 36 18.69 0.02 -0.12
CA ALA A 36 17.68 -0.67 -0.92
C ALA A 36 16.38 -0.81 -0.12
N SER A 37 15.28 -0.30 -0.68
CA SER A 37 13.95 -0.26 -0.07
C SER A 37 13.02 -1.27 -0.76
N VAL A 38 12.10 -1.89 -0.03
CA VAL A 38 11.05 -2.73 -0.62
C VAL A 38 9.82 -1.86 -0.87
N VAL A 39 9.24 -1.97 -2.05
CA VAL A 39 8.02 -1.26 -2.44
C VAL A 39 6.97 -2.29 -2.85
N LEU A 40 5.75 -2.12 -2.36
CA LEU A 40 4.62 -2.96 -2.73
C LEU A 40 3.37 -2.11 -2.91
N GLU A 41 2.54 -2.51 -3.87
CA GLU A 41 1.23 -1.93 -4.13
C GLU A 41 0.19 -2.68 -3.29
N ALA A 42 -0.68 -1.92 -2.65
CA ALA A 42 -1.72 -2.46 -1.80
C ALA A 42 -2.97 -1.60 -1.83
N GLU A 43 -4.09 -2.13 -1.36
CA GLU A 43 -5.28 -1.36 -1.06
C GLU A 43 -5.43 -1.23 0.46
N ALA A 44 -5.56 -0.01 0.96
CA ALA A 44 -5.86 0.23 2.36
C ALA A 44 -7.35 -0.01 2.61
N ASP A 45 -7.65 -0.90 3.56
CA ASP A 45 -8.99 -1.26 4.05
C ASP A 45 -9.37 -0.41 5.28
N ARG A 46 -8.41 -0.21 6.19
CA ARG A 46 -8.62 0.50 7.45
C ARG A 46 -7.36 1.26 7.82
N VAL A 47 -7.53 2.48 8.29
CA VAL A 47 -6.44 3.33 8.78
C VAL A 47 -6.77 3.82 10.17
N THR A 48 -5.92 3.50 11.13
CA THR A 48 -6.01 4.01 12.49
C THR A 48 -4.97 5.10 12.67
N GLY A 49 -5.42 6.34 12.87
CA GLY A 49 -4.56 7.47 13.17
C GLY A 49 -3.93 7.40 14.57
N PRO A 50 -3.05 8.35 14.92
CA PRO A 50 -2.35 8.35 16.21
C PRO A 50 -3.31 8.56 17.38
N ASP A 51 -4.38 9.31 17.15
CA ASP A 51 -5.46 9.56 18.14
C ASP A 51 -6.38 8.35 18.35
N GLY A 52 -6.06 7.19 17.78
CA GLY A 52 -6.89 5.98 17.79
C GLY A 52 -8.11 6.05 16.85
N THR A 53 -8.36 7.22 16.25
CA THR A 53 -9.44 7.41 15.28
C THR A 53 -9.24 6.48 14.09
N THR A 54 -10.27 5.68 13.81
CA THR A 54 -10.20 4.65 12.78
C THR A 54 -11.10 5.00 11.61
N THR A 55 -10.53 5.01 10.41
CA THR A 55 -11.23 5.29 9.15
C THR A 55 -11.16 4.07 8.25
N THR A 56 -12.31 3.53 7.87
CA THR A 56 -12.42 2.50 6.83
C THR A 56 -12.37 3.17 5.46
N THR A 57 -11.61 2.62 4.53
CA THR A 57 -11.46 3.15 3.17
C THR A 57 -11.16 1.99 2.22
N SER A 58 -11.37 2.15 0.92
CA SER A 58 -10.81 1.27 -0.11
C SER A 58 -10.00 2.15 -1.04
N ALA A 59 -8.77 2.45 -0.62
CA ALA A 59 -7.90 3.38 -1.33
C ALA A 59 -6.59 2.69 -1.73
N PRO A 60 -6.18 2.78 -3.01
CA PRO A 60 -4.88 2.27 -3.44
C PRO A 60 -3.76 3.06 -2.74
N VAL A 61 -2.81 2.33 -2.16
CA VAL A 61 -1.66 2.86 -1.42
C VAL A 61 -0.37 2.20 -1.88
N LEU A 62 0.73 2.94 -1.78
CA LEU A 62 2.07 2.40 -2.01
C LEU A 62 2.78 2.25 -0.66
N VAL A 63 3.19 1.04 -0.30
CA VAL A 63 3.96 0.83 0.94
C VAL A 63 5.44 0.81 0.59
N THR A 64 6.22 1.68 1.24
CA THR A 64 7.68 1.74 1.12
C THR A 64 8.31 1.33 2.44
N VAL A 65 9.04 0.22 2.43
CA VAL A 65 9.69 -0.35 3.60
C VAL A 65 11.19 -0.15 3.50
N HIS A 66 11.79 0.36 4.57
CA HIS A 66 13.24 0.44 4.76
C HIS A 66 13.69 -0.66 5.73
N PRO A 67 13.93 -1.90 5.26
CA PRO A 67 14.33 -3.00 6.14
C PRO A 67 15.70 -2.74 6.74
N ARG A 68 15.87 -3.07 8.02
CA ARG A 68 17.14 -2.95 8.75
C ARG A 68 18.01 -4.20 8.61
N ALA A 69 17.39 -5.35 8.32
CA ALA A 69 18.08 -6.64 8.19
C ALA A 69 17.71 -7.40 6.90
N GLY A 70 18.61 -8.28 6.44
CA GLY A 70 18.37 -9.13 5.28
C GLY A 70 17.16 -10.06 5.45
N LYS A 71 17.00 -10.67 6.63
CA LYS A 71 15.85 -11.54 6.94
C LYS A 71 14.51 -10.81 6.86
N GLU A 72 14.46 -9.57 7.35
CA GLU A 72 13.28 -8.70 7.25
C GLU A 72 12.96 -8.43 5.77
N ARG A 73 13.96 -8.04 4.98
CA ARG A 73 13.82 -7.85 3.53
C ARG A 73 13.23 -9.08 2.83
N THR A 74 13.77 -10.28 3.10
CA THR A 74 13.26 -11.52 2.50
C THR A 74 11.82 -11.81 2.90
N ALA A 75 11.44 -11.54 4.16
CA ALA A 75 10.07 -11.71 4.63
C ALA A 75 9.08 -10.77 3.90
N TRP A 76 9.48 -9.53 3.63
CA TRP A 76 8.69 -8.58 2.85
C TRP A 76 8.62 -8.96 1.35
N LEU A 77 9.70 -9.49 0.77
CA LEU A 77 9.74 -9.93 -0.62
C LEU A 77 8.97 -11.24 -0.87
N GLY A 78 8.79 -12.06 0.16
CA GLY A 78 8.03 -13.31 0.08
C GLY A 78 6.52 -13.16 0.27
N LEU A 79 5.99 -11.93 0.34
CA LEU A 79 4.55 -11.69 0.47
C LEU A 79 3.85 -12.02 -0.85
N LEU A 80 2.71 -12.70 -0.74
CA LEU A 80 1.87 -13.02 -1.89
C LEU A 80 0.86 -11.89 -2.16
N PRO A 81 0.43 -11.72 -3.42
CA PRO A 81 -0.80 -10.99 -3.72
C PRO A 81 -1.97 -11.52 -2.86
N SER A 82 -2.89 -10.64 -2.50
CA SER A 82 -4.02 -10.89 -1.59
C SER A 82 -3.64 -11.11 -0.11
N THR A 83 -2.37 -10.97 0.28
CA THR A 83 -1.99 -11.01 1.71
C THR A 83 -2.48 -9.76 2.43
N ARG A 84 -3.21 -9.93 3.54
CA ARG A 84 -3.63 -8.81 4.40
C ARG A 84 -2.60 -8.53 5.48
N LEU A 85 -2.16 -7.28 5.57
CA LEU A 85 -1.09 -6.82 6.43
C LEU A 85 -1.54 -5.67 7.32
N ARG A 86 -1.04 -5.63 8.55
CA ARG A 86 -1.12 -4.47 9.42
C ARG A 86 0.24 -3.80 9.50
N VAL A 87 0.29 -2.60 8.94
CA VAL A 87 1.52 -1.86 8.69
C VAL A 87 1.50 -0.57 9.51
N PRO A 88 2.24 -0.52 10.63
CA PRO A 88 2.49 0.74 11.31
C PRO A 88 3.50 1.55 10.48
N GLY A 89 3.19 2.81 10.23
CA GLY A 89 4.07 3.66 9.45
C GLY A 89 3.58 5.09 9.34
N ARG A 90 4.36 5.91 8.66
CA ARG A 90 3.99 7.29 8.40
C ARG A 90 3.24 7.39 7.08
N LEU A 91 2.04 7.97 7.11
CA LEU A 91 1.30 8.31 5.91
C LEU A 91 1.85 9.58 5.30
N VAL A 92 2.14 9.57 4.01
CA VAL A 92 2.75 10.71 3.31
C VAL A 92 2.04 10.92 1.98
N PRO A 93 1.99 12.16 1.47
CA PRO A 93 1.25 12.43 0.24
C PRO A 93 1.96 11.75 -0.94
N PRO A 94 1.21 11.35 -1.98
CA PRO A 94 1.81 10.84 -3.21
C PRO A 94 2.70 11.92 -3.85
N LEU A 95 3.81 11.52 -4.46
CA LEU A 95 4.78 12.47 -5.06
C LEU A 95 4.22 13.20 -6.30
N ARG A 96 3.14 12.70 -6.91
CA ARG A 96 2.49 13.29 -8.07
C ARG A 96 1.00 13.40 -7.82
N ASP A 97 0.47 14.62 -7.89
CA ASP A 97 -0.96 14.86 -8.02
C ASP A 97 -1.44 14.23 -9.34
N GLY A 98 -2.43 13.35 -9.27
CA GLY A 98 -2.97 12.61 -10.42
C GLY A 98 -2.51 11.15 -10.55
N ASP A 99 -1.63 10.67 -9.66
CA ASP A 99 -1.34 9.23 -9.58
C ASP A 99 -2.54 8.48 -8.98
N ARG A 100 -2.79 7.24 -9.43
CA ARG A 100 -3.87 6.40 -8.87
C ARG A 100 -3.67 6.14 -7.38
N ILE A 101 -2.46 6.29 -6.85
CA ILE A 101 -2.12 6.09 -5.44
C ILE A 101 -2.62 7.26 -4.59
N ALA A 102 -3.51 6.96 -3.64
CA ALA A 102 -4.08 7.93 -2.72
C ALA A 102 -3.10 8.39 -1.62
N ALA A 103 -2.11 7.55 -1.27
CA ALA A 103 -1.09 7.85 -0.28
C ALA A 103 0.05 6.83 -0.28
N VAL A 104 1.19 7.22 0.31
CA VAL A 104 2.33 6.33 0.54
C VAL A 104 2.47 6.05 2.03
N VAL A 105 2.59 4.77 2.41
CA VAL A 105 2.88 4.34 3.78
C VAL A 105 4.38 4.09 3.90
N ARG A 106 5.10 4.92 4.66
CA ARG A 106 6.53 4.74 4.93
C ARG A 106 6.75 3.94 6.21
N VAL A 107 7.40 2.80 6.09
CA VAL A 107 7.73 1.88 7.19
C VAL A 107 9.24 1.92 7.42
N ASN A 108 9.66 2.43 8.59
CA ASN A 108 11.07 2.60 8.91
C ASN A 108 11.53 1.53 9.91
N GLY A 109 11.91 0.36 9.42
CA GLY A 109 12.09 -0.81 10.29
C GLY A 109 10.82 -1.14 11.09
N GLY A 110 10.85 -2.23 11.84
CA GLY A 110 9.69 -2.71 12.60
C GLY A 110 9.54 -4.23 12.63
N GLY A 111 10.40 -4.94 11.89
CA GLY A 111 10.41 -6.40 11.86
C GLY A 111 9.60 -6.95 10.69
N ALA A 112 9.38 -8.26 10.71
CA ALA A 112 8.65 -8.96 9.66
C ALA A 112 7.22 -8.40 9.49
N PRO A 113 6.65 -8.45 8.26
CA PRO A 113 5.29 -8.01 8.01
C PRO A 113 4.29 -8.70 8.95
N ARG A 114 3.43 -7.92 9.61
CA ARG A 114 2.38 -8.48 10.47
C ARG A 114 1.18 -8.84 9.62
N ILE A 115 1.02 -10.13 9.36
CA ILE A 115 -0.12 -10.68 8.62
C ILE A 115 -1.31 -10.77 9.58
N THR A 116 -2.42 -10.08 9.25
CA THR A 116 -3.62 -10.02 10.11
C THR A 116 -4.79 -10.88 9.63
N GLY A 117 -4.69 -11.49 8.44
CA GLY A 117 -5.69 -12.44 7.94
C GLY A 117 -5.11 -13.41 6.92
N ARG A 118 -5.77 -14.56 6.74
CA ARG A 118 -5.54 -15.46 5.59
C ARG A 118 -5.80 -14.68 4.28
N PRO A 119 -5.17 -15.06 3.14
CA PRO A 119 -5.53 -14.51 1.84
C PRO A 119 -7.04 -14.65 1.67
N SER A 120 -7.74 -13.53 1.60
CA SER A 120 -9.19 -13.52 1.63
C SER A 120 -9.70 -14.04 0.29
N ARG A 121 -10.58 -15.06 0.30
CA ARG A 121 -11.49 -15.38 -0.80
C ARG A 121 -12.51 -14.24 -0.96
N SER A 122 -12.04 -13.08 -1.39
CA SER A 122 -12.85 -11.89 -1.62
C SER A 122 -12.53 -11.29 -2.98
N GLU A 123 -12.23 -12.15 -3.96
CA GLU A 123 -12.09 -11.81 -5.37
C GLU A 123 -13.33 -12.31 -6.14
N GLU A 124 -14.50 -11.93 -5.65
CA GLU A 124 -15.75 -12.03 -6.42
C GLU A 124 -16.40 -10.65 -6.25
N ARG A 125 -16.60 -9.93 -7.36
CA ARG A 125 -17.10 -8.53 -7.48
C ARG A 125 -16.05 -7.44 -7.71
N ARG A 126 -15.24 -7.56 -8.77
CA ARG A 126 -14.94 -6.39 -9.64
C ARG A 126 -14.48 -6.78 -11.06
N VAL A 127 -15.21 -7.69 -11.70
CA VAL A 127 -15.23 -7.79 -13.17
C VAL A 127 -16.70 -7.87 -13.57
N GLY A 128 -17.23 -6.80 -14.16
CA GLY A 128 -18.60 -6.78 -14.65
C GLY A 128 -19.37 -5.48 -14.38
N GLU A 129 -18.81 -4.31 -14.66
CA GLU A 129 -19.65 -3.17 -15.07
C GLU A 129 -18.90 -2.27 -16.07
N GLU A 130 -18.80 -2.75 -17.31
CA GLU A 130 -18.59 -1.96 -18.52
C GLU A 130 -19.21 -2.82 -19.65
N CYS A 131 -20.19 -2.44 -20.46
CA CYS A 131 -20.56 -1.16 -21.03
C CYS A 131 -22.08 -0.98 -21.00
N ARG A 132 -22.53 0.19 -20.54
CA ARG A 132 -23.93 0.63 -20.64
C ARG A 132 -24.13 1.39 -21.96
N SER A 133 -25.15 0.99 -22.73
CA SER A 133 -25.88 1.80 -23.73
C SER A 133 -25.15 2.11 -25.05
N ARG A 134 -25.74 2.12 -26.25
CA ARG A 134 -26.87 2.94 -26.78
C ARG A 134 -26.97 2.51 -28.29
N VAL A 135 -28.08 2.19 -28.95
CA VAL A 135 -29.19 3.03 -29.46
C VAL A 135 -30.11 2.09 -30.27
N ALA A 136 -31.42 2.15 -30.09
CA ALA A 136 -32.41 1.77 -31.12
C ALA A 136 -32.76 3.05 -31.91
N PRO A 137 -33.13 3.00 -33.21
CA PRO A 137 -34.51 2.65 -33.53
C PRO A 137 -34.72 1.88 -34.86
N ALA A 138 -36.00 1.63 -35.12
CA ALA A 138 -36.65 0.79 -36.12
C ALA A 138 -36.35 1.10 -37.61
N HIS A 139 -36.54 0.08 -38.45
CA HIS A 139 -37.62 0.06 -39.45
C HIS A 139 -38.00 -1.36 -39.85
#